data_AF-A0A4Q4WSD7-F1
#
_entry.id   AF-A0A4Q4WSD7-F1
#
_cell.length_a   1.000
_cell.length_b   1.000
_cell.length_c   1.000
_cell.angle_alpha   90.00
_cell.angle_beta   90.00
_cell.angle_gamma   90.00
#
_symmetry.space_group_name_H-M   'P 1'
#
loop_
_entity.id
_entity.type
_entity.pdbx_description
1 polymer ?
#
loop_
_entity_poly.entity_id
_entity_poly.type
_entity_poly.pdbx_seq_one_letter_code
_entity_poly.pdbx_strand_id
1 'polypeptide(L)'
;MSLCFLEAFQAKKDGIITEEEYVHHLLAHSTGVEHEEDETQGTDWELLETDPFGYSIRCWCRRISPVKDATPFEDVFKAYRTGDVENVKANLGKLGKEHAGFICKSLSLLALQERQSEMLKLCLDQGGFAYEGYFEDEANRVSEDDDPKTFKVLEESNFRKIYPRKLLGSEDGDEEDEDYEDPSAAFDEGGSHPVDW
;
A
#
# COMPACT_ATOMS: atom_id res chain seq x y z
N MET A 1 12.09 18.77 -10.29
CA MET A 1 12.91 17.54 -10.34
C MET A 1 12.45 16.69 -9.18
N SER A 2 12.12 15.43 -9.43
CA SER A 2 11.80 14.45 -8.40
C SER A 2 13.07 13.73 -7.93
N LEU A 3 12.99 13.05 -6.79
CA LEU A 3 13.98 12.10 -6.33
C LEU A 3 13.53 10.67 -6.70
N CYS A 4 14.49 9.75 -6.76
CA CYS A 4 14.17 8.32 -6.83
C CYS A 4 13.51 7.85 -5.51
N PHE A 5 12.88 6.68 -5.49
CA PHE A 5 12.11 6.23 -4.31
C PHE A 5 12.95 6.17 -3.02
N LEU A 6 14.14 5.55 -3.09
CA LEU A 6 15.01 5.38 -1.94
C LEU A 6 15.65 6.71 -1.50
N GLU A 7 16.04 7.56 -2.44
CA GLU A 7 16.55 8.91 -2.16
C GLU A 7 15.50 9.77 -1.46
N ALA A 8 14.24 9.71 -1.91
CA ALA A 8 13.13 10.43 -1.27
C ALA A 8 12.95 9.96 0.18
N PHE A 9 13.00 8.64 0.41
CA PHE A 9 12.90 8.09 1.76
C PHE A 9 14.07 8.54 2.66
N GLN A 10 15.31 8.47 2.17
CA GLN A 10 16.49 8.92 2.90
C GLN A 10 16.42 10.42 3.22
N ALA A 11 16.06 11.26 2.23
CA ALA A 11 15.91 12.70 2.43
C ALA A 11 14.84 13.04 3.46
N LYS A 12 13.72 12.30 3.48
CA LYS A 12 12.66 12.46 4.49
C LYS A 12 13.19 12.08 5.88
N LYS A 13 13.86 10.93 5.99
CA LYS A 13 14.44 10.43 7.25
C LYS A 13 15.46 11.39 7.85
N ASP A 14 16.27 12.02 7.00
CA ASP A 14 17.28 13.01 7.39
C ASP A 14 16.67 14.40 7.66
N GLY A 15 15.36 14.57 7.49
CA GLY A 15 14.66 15.84 7.72
C GLY A 15 14.97 16.91 6.68
N ILE A 16 15.51 16.52 5.52
CA ILE A 16 15.83 17.41 4.39
C ILE A 16 14.56 17.82 3.66
N ILE A 17 13.62 16.88 3.52
CA ILE A 17 12.30 17.11 2.95
C ILE A 17 11.20 16.77 3.95
N THR A 18 10.05 17.40 3.78
CA THR A 18 8.83 17.13 4.54
C THR A 18 8.12 15.86 4.05
N GLU A 19 7.16 15.39 4.84
CA GLU A 19 6.26 14.30 4.45
C GLU A 19 5.49 14.60 3.15
N GLU A 20 5.06 15.85 2.96
CA GLU A 20 4.33 16.28 1.77
C GLU A 20 5.23 16.25 0.53
N GLU A 21 6.47 16.74 0.66
CA GLU A 21 7.47 16.68 -0.41
C GLU A 21 7.86 15.24 -0.73
N TYR A 22 7.96 14.37 0.27
CA TYR A 22 8.21 12.95 0.08
C TYR A 22 7.10 12.29 -0.74
N VAL A 23 5.83 12.47 -0.37
CA VAL A 23 4.69 11.94 -1.14
C VAL A 23 4.68 12.50 -2.57
N HIS A 24 4.97 13.78 -2.74
CA HIS A 24 5.11 14.40 -4.06
C HIS A 24 6.21 13.72 -4.90
N HIS A 25 7.38 13.45 -4.31
CA HIS A 25 8.46 12.74 -5.00
C HIS A 25 8.06 11.34 -5.43
N LEU A 26 7.35 10.58 -4.60
CA LEU A 26 6.88 9.24 -4.95
C LEU A 26 5.84 9.26 -6.08
N LEU A 27 4.88 10.19 -6.00
CA LEU A 27 3.78 10.27 -6.95
C LEU A 27 4.21 10.90 -8.29
N ALA A 28 5.33 11.61 -8.36
CA ALA A 28 5.88 12.09 -9.62
C ALA A 28 6.17 10.94 -10.62
N HIS A 29 6.54 9.75 -10.13
CA HIS A 29 6.77 8.55 -10.95
C HIS A 29 5.51 8.08 -11.68
N SER A 30 4.32 8.35 -11.12
CA SER A 30 3.04 8.05 -11.81
C SER A 30 2.86 8.82 -13.13
N THR A 31 3.66 9.87 -13.36
CA THR A 31 3.63 10.68 -14.58
C THR A 31 4.60 10.21 -15.66
N GLY A 32 5.29 9.08 -15.44
CA GLY A 32 6.29 8.53 -16.36
C GLY A 32 7.69 9.12 -16.15
N VAL A 33 7.97 9.67 -14.97
CA VAL A 33 9.34 10.00 -14.57
C VAL A 33 10.05 8.72 -14.15
N GLU A 34 11.26 8.51 -14.67
CA GLU A 34 12.10 7.36 -14.38
C GLU A 34 13.50 7.86 -13.96
N HIS A 35 14.10 7.21 -12.95
CA HIS A 35 15.51 7.41 -12.59
C HIS A 35 16.26 6.08 -12.73
N GLU A 36 17.55 6.12 -13.09
CA GLU A 36 18.35 4.93 -13.31
C GLU A 36 18.46 4.07 -12.04
N GLU A 37 18.49 4.73 -10.88
CA GLU A 37 18.58 4.12 -9.56
C GLU A 37 17.30 3.34 -9.18
N ASP A 38 16.15 3.67 -9.76
CA ASP A 38 14.89 2.97 -9.52
C ASP A 38 14.91 1.55 -10.11
N GLU A 39 15.77 1.27 -11.09
CA GLU A 39 15.85 -0.02 -11.82
C GLU A 39 16.86 -1.02 -11.24
N THR A 40 17.54 -0.66 -10.15
CA THR A 40 18.57 -1.54 -9.57
C THR A 40 17.95 -2.61 -8.67
N GLN A 41 18.11 -3.91 -9.00
CA GLN A 41 17.51 -5.03 -8.24
C GLN A 41 17.78 -5.02 -6.71
N GLY A 42 18.85 -4.36 -6.26
CA GLY A 42 19.14 -4.20 -4.83
C GLY A 42 18.24 -3.19 -4.11
N THR A 43 17.73 -2.18 -4.81
CA THR A 43 16.91 -1.12 -4.20
C THR A 43 15.48 -1.58 -3.94
N ASP A 44 14.95 -2.57 -4.66
CA ASP A 44 13.63 -3.16 -4.40
C ASP A 44 13.51 -3.74 -2.99
N TRP A 45 14.46 -4.61 -2.63
CA TRP A 45 14.47 -5.27 -1.32
C TRP A 45 14.76 -4.29 -0.20
N GLU A 46 15.71 -3.37 -0.40
CA GLU A 46 16.02 -2.33 0.59
C GLU A 46 14.81 -1.42 0.83
N LEU A 47 14.09 -1.03 -0.21
CA LEU A 47 12.90 -0.20 -0.09
C LEU A 47 11.77 -0.96 0.60
N LEU A 48 11.54 -2.24 0.28
CA LEU A 48 10.53 -3.05 0.96
C LEU A 48 10.82 -3.17 2.47
N GLU A 49 12.08 -3.37 2.86
CA GLU A 49 12.45 -3.51 4.27
C GLU A 49 12.40 -2.18 5.04
N THR A 50 12.80 -1.08 4.40
CA THR A 50 12.96 0.20 5.09
C THR A 50 11.76 1.13 4.96
N ASP A 51 11.04 1.04 3.84
CA ASP A 51 9.91 1.88 3.48
C ASP A 51 8.82 1.09 2.72
N PRO A 52 8.07 0.20 3.41
CA PRO A 52 7.01 -0.58 2.78
C PRO A 52 5.96 0.27 2.05
N PHE A 53 5.71 1.48 2.54
CA PHE A 53 4.80 2.43 1.91
C PHE A 53 5.33 2.96 0.58
N GLY A 54 6.60 3.42 0.55
CA GLY A 54 7.26 3.82 -0.69
C GLY A 54 7.37 2.68 -1.70
N TYR A 55 7.67 1.47 -1.22
CA TYR A 55 7.66 0.26 -2.03
C TYR A 55 6.28 -0.01 -2.64
N SER A 56 5.22 0.07 -1.83
CA SER A 56 3.84 -0.11 -2.31
C SER A 56 3.50 0.85 -3.45
N ILE A 57 3.89 2.13 -3.34
CA ILE A 57 3.68 3.13 -4.40
C ILE A 57 4.47 2.79 -5.66
N ARG A 58 5.74 2.44 -5.50
CA ARG A 58 6.60 2.04 -6.62
C ARG A 58 5.99 0.90 -7.44
N CYS A 59 5.46 -0.13 -6.76
CA CYS A 59 4.87 -1.29 -7.40
C CYS A 59 3.74 -0.93 -8.37
N TRP A 60 2.84 -0.02 -7.99
CA TRP A 60 1.74 0.36 -8.88
C TRP A 60 2.11 1.49 -9.84
N CYS A 61 3.02 2.41 -9.49
CA CYS A 61 3.52 3.43 -10.43
C CYS A 61 4.09 2.81 -11.71
N ARG A 62 4.71 1.62 -11.61
CA ARG A 62 5.23 0.86 -12.75
C ARG A 62 4.16 0.15 -13.59
N ARG A 63 2.98 -0.06 -13.03
CA ARG A 63 1.89 -0.81 -13.67
C ARG A 63 0.86 0.10 -14.34
N ILE A 64 0.69 1.31 -13.84
CA ILE A 64 -0.28 2.26 -14.40
C ILE A 64 0.20 2.86 -15.71
N SER A 65 -0.75 3.23 -16.57
CA SER A 65 -0.47 4.15 -17.65
C SER A 65 -0.09 5.52 -17.08
N PRO A 66 0.98 6.16 -17.57
CA PRO A 66 1.40 7.47 -17.08
C PRO A 66 0.27 8.49 -17.07
N VAL A 67 0.00 9.08 -15.91
CA VAL A 67 -1.00 10.13 -15.77
C VAL A 67 -0.39 11.49 -16.11
N LYS A 68 -1.19 12.41 -16.65
CA LYS A 68 -0.71 13.77 -16.96
C LYS A 68 -0.54 14.64 -15.72
N ASP A 69 -1.29 14.33 -14.67
CA ASP A 69 -1.37 15.13 -13.46
C ASP A 69 -1.56 14.19 -12.25
N ALA A 70 -0.59 14.21 -11.34
CA ALA A 70 -0.60 13.42 -10.11
C ALA A 70 -1.31 14.14 -8.95
N THR A 71 -1.74 15.41 -9.13
CA THR A 71 -2.43 16.20 -8.09
C THR A 71 -3.62 15.46 -7.48
N PRO A 72 -4.48 14.75 -8.24
CA PRO A 72 -5.59 14.01 -7.63
C PRO A 72 -5.14 12.91 -6.67
N PHE A 73 -3.97 12.30 -6.89
CA PHE A 73 -3.40 11.31 -5.97
C PHE A 73 -2.88 12.01 -4.71
N GLU A 74 -2.13 13.11 -4.88
CA GLU A 74 -1.64 13.91 -3.75
C GLU A 74 -2.77 14.41 -2.85
N ASP A 75 -3.90 14.84 -3.43
CA ASP A 75 -5.06 15.33 -2.68
C ASP A 75 -5.65 14.27 -1.74
N VAL A 76 -5.59 12.99 -2.12
CA VAL A 76 -5.99 11.88 -1.23
C VAL A 76 -5.05 11.80 -0.02
N PHE A 77 -3.74 11.90 -0.23
CA PHE A 77 -2.76 11.85 0.86
C PHE A 77 -2.81 13.10 1.74
N LYS A 78 -3.02 14.28 1.16
CA LYS A 78 -3.26 15.53 1.90
C LYS A 78 -4.50 15.39 2.78
N ALA A 79 -5.59 14.83 2.25
CA ALA A 79 -6.78 14.54 3.04
C ALA A 79 -6.49 13.52 4.17
N TYR A 80 -5.75 12.45 3.89
CA TYR A 80 -5.37 11.44 4.87
C TYR A 80 -4.63 12.06 6.07
N ARG A 81 -3.72 13.02 5.82
CA ARG A 81 -2.96 13.70 6.88
C ARG A 81 -3.83 14.53 7.83
N THR A 82 -5.02 14.94 7.41
CA THR A 82 -5.97 15.64 8.29
C THR A 82 -6.74 14.70 9.22
N GLY A 83 -6.70 13.38 8.96
CA GLY A 83 -7.49 12.37 9.68
C GLY A 83 -8.98 12.38 9.31
N ASP A 84 -9.39 13.16 8.32
CA ASP A 84 -10.79 13.26 7.89
C ASP A 84 -11.15 12.14 6.89
N VAL A 85 -11.80 11.10 7.42
CA VAL A 85 -12.29 9.92 6.67
C VAL A 85 -13.17 10.30 5.50
N GLU A 86 -14.09 11.24 5.70
CA GLU A 86 -15.06 11.62 4.68
C GLU A 86 -14.39 12.42 3.57
N ASN A 87 -13.39 13.23 3.91
CA ASN A 87 -12.58 13.93 2.91
C ASN A 87 -11.71 12.94 2.09
N VAL A 88 -11.09 11.94 2.73
CA VAL A 88 -10.36 10.88 2.01
C VAL A 88 -11.29 10.15 1.05
N LYS A 89 -12.45 9.70 1.55
CA LYS A 89 -13.47 9.02 0.74
C LYS A 89 -13.96 9.87 -0.44
N ALA A 90 -14.18 11.17 -0.20
CA ALA A 90 -14.59 12.10 -1.25
C ALA A 90 -13.51 12.28 -2.33
N ASN A 91 -12.24 12.32 -1.96
CA ASN A 91 -11.14 12.41 -2.93
C ASN A 91 -10.93 11.09 -3.69
N LEU A 92 -11.00 9.95 -3.01
CA LEU A 92 -11.00 8.62 -3.67
C LEU A 92 -12.14 8.50 -4.70
N GLY A 93 -13.33 8.99 -4.38
CA GLY A 93 -14.48 8.97 -5.29
C GLY A 93 -14.33 9.83 -6.55
N LYS A 94 -13.33 10.72 -6.62
CA LYS A 94 -13.00 11.49 -7.83
C LYS A 94 -12.06 10.73 -8.76
N LEU A 95 -11.41 9.68 -8.28
CA LEU A 95 -10.47 8.86 -9.06
C LEU A 95 -11.23 7.81 -9.88
N GLY A 96 -10.63 7.37 -10.99
CA GLY A 96 -11.09 6.17 -11.68
C GLY A 96 -10.95 4.94 -10.78
N LYS A 97 -11.80 3.92 -10.97
CA LYS A 97 -11.86 2.72 -10.11
C LYS A 97 -10.49 2.07 -9.89
N GLU A 98 -9.74 1.91 -10.98
CA GLU A 98 -8.40 1.33 -10.97
C GLU A 98 -7.41 2.17 -10.11
N HIS A 99 -7.33 3.48 -10.37
CA HIS A 99 -6.47 4.38 -9.60
C HIS A 99 -6.89 4.45 -8.13
N ALA A 100 -8.19 4.44 -7.84
CA ALA A 100 -8.69 4.38 -6.46
C ALA A 100 -8.21 3.10 -5.76
N GLY A 101 -8.21 1.96 -6.45
CA GLY A 101 -7.68 0.68 -5.94
C GLY A 101 -6.20 0.77 -5.58
N PHE A 102 -5.36 1.30 -6.48
CA PHE A 102 -3.93 1.48 -6.22
C PHE A 102 -3.67 2.40 -5.02
N ILE A 103 -4.38 3.52 -4.93
CA ILE A 103 -4.24 4.45 -3.81
C ILE A 103 -4.73 3.79 -2.50
N CYS A 104 -5.85 3.06 -2.53
CA CYS A 104 -6.36 2.34 -1.35
C CYS A 104 -5.40 1.25 -0.88
N LYS A 105 -4.69 0.58 -1.80
CA LYS A 105 -3.63 -0.39 -1.46
C LYS A 105 -2.56 0.27 -0.59
N SER A 106 -1.95 1.36 -1.06
CA SER A 106 -0.90 2.03 -0.30
C SER A 106 -1.42 2.73 0.96
N LEU A 107 -2.62 3.32 0.93
CA LEU A 107 -3.24 3.92 2.13
C LEU A 107 -3.57 2.87 3.18
N SER A 108 -4.02 1.67 2.80
CA SER A 108 -4.32 0.60 3.77
C SER A 108 -3.07 0.18 4.54
N LEU A 109 -1.93 0.05 3.85
CA LEU A 109 -0.65 -0.26 4.49
C LEU A 109 -0.20 0.87 5.42
N LEU A 110 -0.26 2.12 4.95
CA LEU A 110 0.09 3.28 5.76
C LEU A 110 -0.80 3.40 7.00
N ALA A 111 -2.12 3.25 6.83
CA ALA A 111 -3.08 3.28 7.93
C ALA A 111 -2.86 2.14 8.93
N LEU A 112 -2.47 0.96 8.44
CA LEU A 112 -2.11 -0.16 9.28
C LEU A 112 -0.85 0.15 10.11
N GLN A 113 0.23 0.63 9.47
CA GLN A 113 1.48 1.01 10.14
C GLN A 113 1.28 2.13 11.18
N GLU A 114 0.45 3.13 10.85
CA GLU A 114 0.15 4.28 11.72
C GLU A 114 -0.99 4.02 12.72
N ARG A 115 -1.54 2.79 12.75
CA ARG A 115 -2.64 2.38 13.66
C ARG A 115 -3.91 3.25 13.51
N GLN A 116 -4.16 3.75 12.29
CA GLN A 116 -5.33 4.54 11.93
C GLN A 116 -6.52 3.64 11.56
N SER A 117 -7.12 2.99 12.57
CA SER A 117 -8.18 1.99 12.39
C SER A 117 -9.35 2.43 11.49
N GLU A 118 -9.80 3.69 11.56
CA GLU A 118 -10.89 4.20 10.71
C GLU A 118 -10.47 4.34 9.24
N MET A 119 -9.24 4.79 8.97
CA MET A 119 -8.67 4.84 7.62
C MET A 119 -8.47 3.44 7.04
N LEU A 120 -7.95 2.53 7.87
CA LEU A 120 -7.78 1.13 7.48
C LEU A 120 -9.13 0.53 7.11
N LYS A 121 -10.16 0.75 7.93
CA LYS A 121 -11.51 0.28 7.64
C LYS A 121 -12.04 0.82 6.32
N LEU A 122 -11.91 2.12 6.07
CA LEU A 122 -12.31 2.74 4.81
C LEU A 122 -11.66 2.04 3.60
N CYS A 123 -10.34 1.83 3.65
CA CYS A 123 -9.59 1.24 2.54
C CYS A 123 -9.98 -0.23 2.31
N LEU A 124 -10.14 -1.01 3.39
CA LEU A 124 -10.56 -2.41 3.32
C LEU A 124 -11.99 -2.57 2.83
N ASP A 125 -12.91 -1.69 3.24
CA ASP A 125 -14.30 -1.70 2.78
C ASP A 125 -14.42 -1.27 1.31
N GLN A 126 -13.60 -0.31 0.87
CA GLN A 126 -13.54 0.14 -0.52
C GLN A 126 -13.00 -0.95 -1.45
N GLY A 127 -11.96 -1.67 -1.01
CA GLY A 127 -11.34 -2.77 -1.77
C GLY A 127 -10.81 -2.33 -3.14
N GLY A 128 -10.83 -3.27 -4.10
CA GLY A 128 -10.33 -3.03 -5.46
C GLY A 128 -8.82 -3.17 -5.61
N PHE A 129 -8.17 -3.91 -4.70
CA PHE A 129 -6.76 -4.24 -4.75
C PHE A 129 -6.50 -5.61 -4.12
N ALA A 130 -5.45 -6.27 -4.58
CA ALA A 130 -4.92 -7.49 -3.95
C ALA A 130 -4.00 -7.13 -2.76
N TYR A 131 -4.01 -8.01 -1.75
CA TYR A 131 -3.13 -7.90 -0.60
C TYR A 131 -1.77 -8.53 -0.93
N GLU A 132 -0.69 -7.86 -0.53
CA GLU A 132 0.68 -8.39 -0.70
C GLU A 132 1.19 -8.99 0.62
N GLY A 133 2.16 -9.90 0.54
CA GLY A 133 2.67 -10.63 1.71
C GLY A 133 3.12 -9.72 2.86
N TYR A 134 3.76 -8.58 2.56
CA TYR A 134 4.15 -7.62 3.59
C TYR A 134 2.96 -6.98 4.33
N PHE A 135 1.80 -6.86 3.67
CA PHE A 135 0.58 -6.38 4.33
C PHE A 135 0.05 -7.45 5.28
N GLU A 136 0.06 -8.72 4.85
CA GLU A 136 -0.31 -9.84 5.70
C GLU A 136 0.58 -9.93 6.95
N ASP A 137 1.90 -9.82 6.77
CA ASP A 137 2.88 -9.84 7.85
C ASP A 137 2.62 -8.73 8.87
N GLU A 138 2.40 -7.50 8.40
CA GLU A 138 2.10 -6.36 9.28
C GLU A 138 0.74 -6.55 9.98
N ALA A 139 -0.27 -7.08 9.29
CA ALA A 139 -1.58 -7.34 9.88
C ALA A 139 -1.53 -8.45 10.95
N ASN A 140 -0.65 -9.44 10.78
CA ASN A 140 -0.42 -10.50 11.76
C ASN A 140 0.29 -10.01 13.02
N ARG A 141 1.08 -8.93 12.95
CA ARG A 141 1.73 -8.30 14.11
C ARG A 141 0.75 -7.54 15.00
N VAL A 142 -0.38 -7.09 14.47
CA VAL A 142 -1.42 -6.40 15.27
C VAL A 142 -2.12 -7.42 16.18
N SER A 143 -2.10 -7.16 17.49
CA SER A 143 -2.78 -7.97 18.51
C SER A 143 -3.93 -7.21 19.18
N GLU A 144 -4.89 -7.95 19.74
CA GLU A 144 -6.01 -7.37 20.48
C GLU A 144 -5.55 -6.59 21.73
N ASP A 145 -4.47 -7.04 22.37
CA ASP A 145 -3.94 -6.43 23.59
C ASP A 145 -3.21 -5.10 23.31
N ASP A 146 -2.53 -4.97 22.17
CA ASP A 146 -1.74 -3.78 21.81
C ASP A 146 -2.60 -2.71 21.11
N ASP A 147 -3.41 -3.12 20.13
CA ASP A 147 -4.33 -2.23 19.42
C ASP A 147 -5.66 -2.92 19.12
N PRO A 148 -6.60 -2.91 20.08
CA PRO A 148 -7.90 -3.59 19.93
C PRO A 148 -8.76 -3.00 18.81
N LYS A 149 -8.56 -1.72 18.45
CA LYS A 149 -9.36 -1.07 17.40
C LYS A 149 -8.93 -1.54 16.01
N THR A 150 -7.63 -1.47 15.73
CA THR A 150 -7.07 -1.95 14.46
C THR A 150 -7.23 -3.46 14.34
N PHE A 151 -7.01 -4.20 15.43
CA PHE A 151 -7.26 -5.64 15.49
C PHE A 151 -8.69 -5.98 15.07
N LYS A 152 -9.68 -5.35 15.70
CA LYS A 152 -11.09 -5.58 15.37
C LYS A 152 -11.41 -5.29 13.90
N VAL A 153 -10.89 -4.19 13.35
CA VAL A 153 -11.08 -3.84 11.93
C VAL A 153 -10.53 -4.93 11.01
N LEU A 154 -9.34 -5.47 11.31
CA LEU A 154 -8.76 -6.57 10.55
C LEU A 154 -9.63 -7.82 10.64
N GLU A 155 -9.98 -8.26 11.85
CA GLU A 155 -10.77 -9.49 12.07
C GLU A 155 -12.16 -9.45 11.45
N GLU A 156 -12.79 -8.27 11.35
CA GLU A 156 -14.11 -8.10 10.72
C GLU A 156 -14.05 -7.92 9.19
N SER A 157 -12.87 -7.72 8.62
CA SER A 157 -12.70 -7.39 7.20
C SER A 157 -12.77 -8.61 6.27
N ASN A 158 -12.99 -8.37 4.97
CA ASN A 158 -12.86 -9.43 3.95
C ASN A 158 -11.43 -9.95 3.83
N PHE A 159 -10.41 -9.15 4.17
CA PHE A 159 -9.02 -9.59 4.20
C PHE A 159 -8.86 -10.85 5.05
N ARG A 160 -9.40 -10.89 6.28
CA ARG A 160 -9.28 -12.07 7.17
C ARG A 160 -10.08 -13.29 6.72
N LYS A 161 -11.05 -13.12 5.82
CA LYS A 161 -11.73 -14.27 5.18
C LYS A 161 -10.84 -14.95 4.14
N ILE A 162 -9.99 -14.18 3.47
CA ILE A 162 -9.08 -14.65 2.43
C ILE A 162 -7.74 -15.10 3.05
N TYR A 163 -7.26 -14.35 4.04
CA TYR A 163 -5.99 -14.58 4.76
C TYR A 163 -6.27 -14.79 6.26
N PRO A 164 -6.71 -15.99 6.66
CA PRO A 164 -6.88 -16.33 8.07
C PRO A 164 -5.61 -16.07 8.86
N ARG A 165 -5.74 -15.60 10.10
CA ARG A 165 -4.59 -15.31 10.96
C ARG A 165 -3.80 -16.59 11.23
N LYS A 166 -2.52 -16.59 10.86
CA LYS A 166 -1.56 -17.60 11.28
C LYS A 166 -1.19 -17.32 12.74
N LEU A 167 -1.47 -18.26 13.65
CA LEU A 167 -1.02 -18.16 15.03
C LEU A 167 0.49 -18.42 15.05
N LEU A 168 1.28 -17.49 15.60
CA LEU A 168 2.71 -17.70 15.82
C LEU A 168 2.90 -18.97 16.67
N GLY A 169 3.36 -20.07 16.05
CA GLY A 169 3.58 -21.36 16.70
C GLY A 169 2.77 -22.55 16.15
N SER A 170 1.98 -22.40 15.08
CA SER A 170 1.60 -23.57 14.29
C SER A 170 2.81 -24.04 13.49
N GLU A 171 3.42 -25.13 13.95
CA GLU A 171 4.41 -25.93 13.23
C GLU A 171 3.78 -26.56 11.98
N ASP A 172 3.40 -25.74 11.00
CA ASP A 172 3.36 -26.18 9.62
C ASP A 172 4.71 -25.72 9.05
N GLY A 173 5.57 -26.70 8.87
CA GLY A 173 7.00 -26.54 8.67
C GLY A 173 7.35 -25.80 7.39
N ASP A 174 8.66 -25.60 7.25
CA ASP A 174 9.35 -25.18 6.04
C ASP A 174 8.93 -26.05 4.83
N GLU A 175 7.78 -25.76 4.23
CA GLU A 175 7.58 -26.01 2.81
C GLU A 175 8.08 -24.74 2.13
N GLU A 176 9.27 -24.83 1.55
CA GLU A 176 9.67 -23.94 0.46
C GLU A 176 8.54 -24.02 -0.58
N ASP A 177 7.61 -23.07 -0.54
CA ASP A 177 6.58 -22.90 -1.57
C ASP A 177 7.31 -22.56 -2.88
N GLU A 178 7.74 -23.60 -3.61
CA GLU A 178 8.30 -23.52 -4.97
C GLU A 178 7.28 -23.01 -6.00
N ASP A 179 6.03 -22.79 -5.59
CA ASP A 179 4.97 -22.20 -6.41
C ASP A 179 4.41 -20.93 -5.71
N TYR A 180 5.24 -19.87 -5.62
CA TYR A 180 4.74 -18.52 -5.34
C TYR A 180 3.91 -18.07 -6.58
N GLU A 181 2.68 -18.56 -6.68
CA GLU A 181 1.71 -18.03 -7.64
C GLU A 181 1.49 -16.56 -7.26
N ASP A 182 2.01 -15.67 -8.10
CA ASP A 182 1.80 -14.22 -7.97
C ASP A 182 0.30 -13.96 -7.72
N PRO A 183 -0.10 -13.49 -6.52
CA PRO A 183 -1.51 -13.26 -6.19
C PRO A 183 -2.17 -12.21 -7.09
N SER A 184 -1.40 -11.48 -7.89
CA SER A 184 -1.92 -10.67 -8.99
C SER A 184 -2.65 -11.48 -10.05
N ALA A 185 -2.38 -12.79 -10.15
CA ALA A 185 -3.10 -13.73 -10.99
C ALA A 185 -4.48 -14.10 -10.41
N ALA A 186 -4.71 -13.93 -9.10
CA ALA A 186 -5.99 -14.22 -8.45
C ALA A 186 -7.05 -13.13 -8.65
N PHE A 187 -6.67 -11.99 -9.25
CA PHE A 187 -7.58 -10.90 -9.60
C PHE A 187 -7.35 -10.47 -11.04
N ASP A 188 -8.36 -9.89 -11.70
CA ASP A 188 -8.15 -9.30 -13.02
C ASP A 188 -7.07 -8.20 -13.00
N GLU A 189 -6.53 -7.82 -14.17
CA GLU A 189 -5.46 -6.80 -14.28
C GLU A 189 -5.80 -5.47 -13.57
N GLY A 190 -7.08 -5.24 -13.23
CA GLY A 190 -7.58 -4.09 -12.47
C GLY A 190 -8.05 -4.40 -11.02
N GLY A 191 -7.68 -5.54 -10.43
CA GLY A 191 -7.94 -5.88 -9.02
C GLY A 191 -9.42 -5.99 -8.63
N SER A 192 -10.32 -6.07 -9.60
CA SER A 192 -11.75 -5.80 -9.42
C SER A 192 -12.58 -7.03 -9.07
N HIS A 193 -12.16 -8.20 -9.52
CA HIS A 193 -12.85 -9.47 -9.30
C HIS A 193 -11.82 -10.59 -9.09
N PRO A 194 -12.11 -11.58 -8.21
CA PRO A 194 -11.37 -12.84 -8.22
C PRO A 194 -11.48 -13.47 -9.61
N VAL A 195 -10.40 -13.98 -10.18
CA VAL A 195 -10.51 -14.82 -11.37
C VAL A 195 -11.21 -16.13 -10.98
N ASP A 196 -12.32 -16.43 -11.64
CA ASP A 196 -12.93 -17.77 -11.59
C ASP A 196 -12.05 -18.69 -12.45
N TRP A 197 -11.44 -19.68 -11.82
CA TRP A 197 -10.73 -20.78 -12.49
C TRP A 197 -11.70 -21.91 -12.83
#